data_AF-A0A7V9B5K2-F1
#
_entry.id   AF-A0A7V9B5K2-F1
#
_cell.length_a   1.000
_cell.length_b   1.000
_cell.length_c   1.000
_cell.angle_alpha   90.00
_cell.angle_beta   90.00
_cell.angle_gamma   90.00
#
_symmetry.space_group_name_H-M   'P 1'
#
loop_
_entity.id
_entity.type
_entity.pdbx_description
1 polymer ?
#
loop_
_entity_poly.entity_id
_entity_poly.type
_entity_poly.pdbx_seq_one_letter_code
_entity_poly.pdbx_strand_id
1 'polypeptide(L)' 'MSSGADGSHFTCPFCNSHEVDRLFLASLRIDSCACLSCGARWDEDCESGEFRGRATRSSILAPRDT' A
#
# COMPACT_ATOMS: atom_id res chain seq x y z
N MET A 1 -21.24 13.81 -5.63
CA MET A 1 -21.14 12.91 -4.46
C MET A 1 -20.24 11.77 -4.88
N SER A 2 -19.05 11.64 -4.28
CA SER A 2 -18.07 10.61 -4.63
C SER A 2 -18.37 9.33 -3.85
N SER A 3 -19.28 8.52 -4.36
CA SER A 3 -19.59 7.19 -3.80
C SER A 3 -18.71 6.15 -4.48
N GLY A 4 -17.68 5.65 -3.79
CA GLY A 4 -16.70 4.74 -4.41
C GLY A 4 -15.55 4.32 -3.52
N ALA A 5 -15.85 3.87 -2.29
CA ALA A 5 -14.93 3.09 -1.46
C ALA A 5 -15.75 2.37 -0.37
N ASP A 6 -16.29 1.20 -0.71
CA ASP A 6 -16.89 0.32 0.29
C ASP A 6 -15.80 -0.19 1.25
N GLY A 7 -15.83 0.33 2.48
CA GLY A 7 -15.86 -0.40 3.77
C GLY A 7 -14.90 -1.57 4.07
N SER A 8 -14.10 -2.04 3.12
CA SER A 8 -13.30 -3.26 3.20
C SER A 8 -12.01 -3.02 3.99
N HIS A 9 -12.17 -2.94 5.32
CA HIS A 9 -11.15 -2.88 6.39
C HIS A 9 -9.71 -3.14 5.94
N PHE A 10 -9.03 -2.10 5.45
CA PHE A 10 -7.64 -2.18 5.01
C PHE A 10 -6.76 -2.59 6.19
N THR A 11 -6.21 -3.80 6.08
CA THR A 11 -5.51 -4.48 7.16
C THR A 11 -4.07 -4.70 6.72
N CYS A 12 -3.10 -4.22 7.49
CA CYS A 12 -1.70 -4.35 7.13
C CYS A 12 -1.30 -5.84 7.04
N PRO A 13 -0.88 -6.34 5.86
CA PRO A 13 -0.63 -7.77 5.65
C PRO A 13 0.59 -8.30 6.44
N PHE A 14 1.35 -7.43 7.10
CA PHE A 14 2.54 -7.77 7.89
C PHE A 14 2.33 -7.79 9.40
N CYS A 15 1.28 -7.12 9.92
CA CYS A 15 1.06 -7.01 11.38
C CYS A 15 -0.42 -7.06 11.80
N ASN A 16 -1.34 -7.18 10.83
CA ASN A 16 -2.78 -7.22 11.05
C ASN A 16 -3.42 -5.98 11.71
N SER A 17 -2.69 -4.86 11.87
CA SER A 17 -3.26 -3.58 12.30
C SER A 17 -4.07 -2.91 11.17
N HIS A 18 -5.13 -2.19 11.57
CA HIS A 18 -5.99 -1.38 10.70
C HIS A 18 -5.52 0.08 10.56
N GLU A 19 -4.42 0.45 11.23
CA GLU A 19 -3.83 1.79 11.15
C GLU A 19 -3.02 1.94 9.86
N VAL A 20 -3.70 2.08 8.72
CA VAL A 20 -3.12 2.16 7.38
C VAL A 20 -3.47 3.49 6.71
N ASP A 21 -2.46 4.24 6.32
CA ASP A 21 -2.57 5.42 5.46
C ASP A 21 -2.44 5.00 3.99
N ARG A 22 -3.19 5.64 3.07
CA ARG A 22 -3.23 5.29 1.64
C ARG A 22 -3.18 6.55 0.78
N LEU A 23 -2.28 6.53 -0.21
CA LEU A 23 -2.11 7.59 -1.21
C LEU A 23 -2.28 7.03 -2.63
N PHE A 24 -3.33 7.45 -3.33
CA PHE A 24 -3.56 7.07 -4.73
C PHE A 24 -2.58 7.79 -5.68
N LEU A 25 -1.79 7.00 -6.42
CA LEU A 25 -0.81 7.47 -7.40
C LEU A 25 -1.38 7.35 -8.82
N ALA A 26 -2.19 8.33 -9.22
CA ALA A 26 -2.94 8.34 -10.47
C ALA A 26 -2.10 8.05 -11.74
N SER A 27 -0.86 8.54 -11.80
CA SER A 27 0.06 8.30 -12.93
C SER A 27 0.47 6.84 -13.13
N LEU A 28 0.31 6.01 -12.10
CA LEU A 28 0.66 4.58 -12.09
C LEU A 28 -0.55 3.66 -11.87
N ARG A 29 -1.73 4.22 -11.53
CA ARG A 29 -2.94 3.48 -11.13
C ARG A 29 -2.69 2.48 -9.99
N ILE A 30 -1.96 2.93 -8.96
CA ILE A 30 -1.71 2.16 -7.74
C ILE A 30 -2.07 2.98 -6.51
N ASP A 31 -2.50 2.29 -5.46
CA ASP A 31 -2.62 2.83 -4.11
C ASP A 31 -1.34 2.52 -3.32
N SER A 32 -0.62 3.54 -2.86
CA SER A 32 0.56 3.37 -2.02
C SER A 32 0.15 3.42 -0.54
N CYS A 33 0.36 2.32 0.16
CA CYS A 33 -0.12 2.07 1.52
C CYS A 33 1.03 2.07 2.55
N ALA A 34 0.80 2.63 3.73
CA ALA A 34 1.74 2.67 4.83
C ALA A 34 1.06 2.36 6.16
N CYS A 35 1.51 1.31 6.85
CA CYS A 35 1.03 0.99 8.20
C CYS A 35 1.73 1.86 9.24
N LEU A 36 0.94 2.64 9.98
CA LEU A 36 1.41 3.51 11.07
C LEU A 36 1.86 2.70 12.29
N SER A 37 1.30 1.49 12.47
CA SER A 37 1.57 0.61 13.61
C SER A 37 2.94 -0.10 13.53
N CYS A 38 3.30 -0.66 12.36
CA CYS A 38 4.55 -1.41 12.17
C CYS A 38 5.58 -0.76 11.24
N GLY A 39 5.21 0.33 10.55
CA GLY A 39 6.05 1.04 9.57
C GLY A 39 6.20 0.35 8.22
N ALA A 40 5.53 -0.80 7.98
CA ALA A 40 5.57 -1.47 6.69
C ALA A 40 4.87 -0.64 5.60
N ARG A 41 5.38 -0.71 4.37
CA ARG A 41 4.84 -0.04 3.19
C ARG A 41 4.66 -1.03 2.06
N TRP A 42 3.57 -0.91 1.34
CA TRP A 42 3.25 -1.72 0.17
C TRP A 42 2.42 -0.90 -0.82
N ASP A 43 2.26 -1.40 -2.04
CA ASP A 43 1.45 -0.78 -3.07
C ASP A 43 0.46 -1.82 -3.61
N GLU A 44 -0.75 -1.37 -3.86
CA GLU A 44 -1.88 -2.18 -4.30
C GLU A 44 -2.37 -1.64 -5.65
N ASP A 45 -2.90 -2.50 -6.50
CA ASP A 45 -3.62 -2.06 -7.70
C ASP A 45 -4.92 -1.35 -7.28
N CYS A 46 -5.18 -0.15 -7.82
CA CYS A 46 -6.28 0.68 -7.33
C CYS A 46 -7.68 0.20 -7.72
N GLU A 47 -7.80 -0.71 -8.71
CA GLU A 47 -9.10 -1.24 -9.16
C GLU A 47 -9.39 -2.61 -8.53
N SER A 48 -8.36 -3.46 -8.36
CA SER A 48 -8.49 -4.84 -7.87
C SER A 48 -8.05 -5.06 -6.43
N GLY A 49 -7.26 -4.15 -5.85
CA GLY A 49 -6.63 -4.33 -4.54
C GLY A 49 -5.50 -5.38 -4.53
N GLU A 50 -5.09 -5.91 -5.69
CA GLU A 50 -4.00 -6.88 -5.74
C GLU A 50 -2.68 -6.26 -5.27
N PHE A 51 -1.89 -7.01 -4.52
CA PHE A 51 -0.58 -6.59 -4.04
C PHE A 51 0.42 -6.46 -5.21
N ARG A 52 0.96 -5.26 -5.45
CA ARG A 52 1.88 -4.95 -6.57
C ARG A 52 3.35 -4.81 -6.13
N GLY A 53 3.64 -5.01 -4.85
CA GLY A 53 4.89 -4.66 -4.17
C GLY A 53 4.53 -3.96 -2.85
N ARG A 54 5.44 -3.44 -2.03
CA ARG A 54 6.86 -3.71 -1.87
C ARG A 54 7.02 -4.61 -0.63
N ALA A 55 8.08 -5.40 -0.57
CA ALA A 55 8.18 -6.47 0.41
C ALA A 55 8.89 -6.03 1.69
N THR A 56 8.15 -5.96 2.80
CA THR A 56 8.65 -6.01 4.19
C THR A 56 9.60 -4.87 4.64
N ARG A 57 9.99 -4.95 5.92
CA ARG A 57 10.89 -4.02 6.64
C ARG A 57 12.28 -3.82 6.03
N SER A 58 12.66 -4.67 5.05
CA SER A 58 13.99 -4.71 4.44
C SER A 58 14.02 -4.33 2.94
N SER A 59 12.95 -3.72 2.40
CA SER A 59 12.98 -3.08 1.07
C SER A 59 13.84 -1.80 1.08
N ILE A 60 15.13 -1.97 1.37
CA ILE A 60 16.16 -0.98 1.11
C ILE A 60 16.16 -0.73 -0.40
N LEU A 61 16.15 0.56 -0.77
CA LEU A 61 16.36 1.00 -2.14
C LEU A 61 17.73 0.50 -2.59
N ALA A 62 17.77 -0.59 -3.36
CA ALA A 62 18.99 -1.00 -4.01
C ALA A 62 19.41 0.11 -4.98
N PRO A 63 20.69 0.53 -5.00
CA PRO A 63 21.17 1.48 -6.00
C PRO A 63 20.90 0.90 -7.39
N ARG A 64 20.45 1.75 -8.31
CA ARG A 64 20.26 1.37 -9.70
C ARG A 64 21.64 1.15 -10.31
N ASP A 65 21.95 -0.11 -10.63
CA ASP A 65 23.15 -0.47 -11.38
C ASP A 65 23.17 0.30 -12.71
N THR A 66 24.32 0.87 -13.05
CA THR A 66 24.54 1.76 -14.22
C THR A 66 25.58 1.19 -15.16
#